data_AF-A0A4W4E0W2-F1
#
_entry.id   AF-A0A4W4E0W2-F1
#
_cell.length_a   1.000
_cell.length_b   1.000
_cell.length_c   1.000
_cell.angle_alpha   90.00
_cell.angle_beta   90.00
_cell.angle_gamma   90.00
#
_symmetry.space_group_name_H-M   'P 1'
#
loop_
_entity.id
_entity.type
_entity.pdbx_description
1 polymer ?
#
loop_
_entity_poly.entity_id
_entity_poly.type
_entity_poly.pdbx_seq_one_letter_code
_entity_poly.pdbx_strand_id
1 'polypeptide(L)'
;LYIYTTSGGVRFIISAQPKPICYDMPADHKLRLLQDSSSNFSMNGELSSNGFNLIFLHYKTDHLMLSTKEIHYYDGQNMRQTGKKETVLSLNLLQNNQMDVTMGTVCVGVLRHEKDGDTFLWPVVKQPPRVLHLHYTEQGSKIKLKDQETKATWSTATDYQNSSTPTVQCWLVPFQFALQGELSDFKVLQL
;
A
#
# COMPACT_ATOMS: atom_id res chain seq x y z
N LEU A 1 -7.93 10.91 -27.26
CA LEU A 1 -6.63 11.32 -26.70
C LEU A 1 -6.91 11.85 -25.30
N TYR A 2 -6.95 10.98 -24.28
CA TYR A 2 -7.15 11.43 -22.91
C TYR A 2 -5.80 11.50 -22.22
N ILE A 3 -5.16 12.65 -22.34
CA ILE A 3 -4.04 13.03 -21.48
C ILE A 3 -4.70 13.48 -20.17
N TYR A 4 -4.84 12.58 -19.20
CA TYR A 4 -5.11 12.99 -17.83
C TYR A 4 -3.77 13.40 -17.20
N THR A 5 -3.36 14.65 -17.47
CA THR A 5 -2.58 15.40 -16.50
C THR A 5 -3.55 15.94 -15.46
N THR A 6 -3.88 15.13 -14.46
CA THR A 6 -4.50 15.63 -13.23
C THR A 6 -3.48 15.53 -12.12
N SER A 7 -2.91 16.68 -11.78
CA SER A 7 -2.46 17.02 -10.43
C SER A 7 -3.46 16.44 -9.41
N GLY A 8 -3.10 15.36 -8.68
CA GLY A 8 -3.91 14.82 -7.58
C GLY A 8 -3.96 13.30 -7.41
N GLY A 9 -2.92 12.55 -7.80
CA GLY A 9 -2.82 11.11 -7.53
C GLY A 9 -1.65 10.79 -6.59
N VAL A 10 -1.80 9.74 -5.78
CA VAL A 10 -0.72 9.21 -4.95
C VAL A 10 0.15 8.30 -5.81
N ARG A 11 1.47 8.55 -5.80
CA ARG A 11 2.43 7.78 -6.58
C ARG A 11 2.91 6.56 -5.81
N PHE A 12 2.71 5.38 -6.38
CA PHE A 12 3.18 4.11 -5.84
C PHE A 12 4.41 3.61 -6.61
N ILE A 13 5.22 2.79 -5.94
CA ILE A 13 6.41 2.16 -6.51
C ILE A 13 6.26 0.65 -6.40
N ILE A 14 6.55 -0.05 -7.49
CA ILE A 14 6.69 -1.50 -7.53
C ILE A 14 8.15 -1.84 -7.82
N SER A 15 8.69 -2.76 -7.01
CA SER A 15 9.99 -3.36 -7.26
C SER A 15 9.93 -4.17 -8.57
N ALA A 16 10.69 -3.72 -9.56
CA ALA A 16 10.75 -4.30 -10.89
C ALA A 16 12.16 -4.20 -11.46
N GLN A 17 12.47 -5.04 -12.44
CA GLN A 17 13.76 -5.13 -13.12
C GLN A 17 13.60 -4.88 -14.62
N PRO A 18 14.50 -4.08 -15.24
CA PRO A 18 15.78 -3.58 -14.69
C PRO A 18 15.66 -2.37 -13.77
N LYS A 19 14.54 -1.64 -13.81
CA LYS A 19 14.29 -0.45 -12.98
C LYS A 19 12.91 -0.51 -12.34
N PRO A 20 12.67 0.16 -11.19
CA PRO A 20 11.34 0.24 -10.59
C PRO A 20 10.29 0.81 -11.55
N ILE A 21 9.05 0.35 -11.38
CA ILE A 21 7.88 0.92 -12.05
C ILE A 21 7.16 1.80 -11.03
N CYS A 22 6.69 2.95 -11.46
CA CYS A 22 5.78 3.78 -10.68
C CYS A 22 4.48 4.03 -11.44
N TYR A 23 3.41 4.24 -10.68
CA TYR A 23 2.10 4.55 -11.21
C TYR A 23 1.38 5.49 -10.25
N ASP A 24 0.50 6.32 -10.81
CA ASP A 24 -0.33 7.22 -10.04
C ASP A 24 -1.70 6.59 -9.84
N MET A 25 -2.16 6.55 -8.59
CA MET A 25 -3.50 6.11 -8.23
C MET A 25 -4.34 7.35 -7.90
N PRO A 26 -5.56 7.49 -8.46
CA PRO A 26 -6.44 8.58 -8.07
C PRO A 26 -6.75 8.51 -6.57
N ALA A 27 -6.72 9.66 -5.89
CA ALA A 27 -7.11 9.75 -4.48
C ALA A 27 -8.60 9.42 -4.26
N ASP A 28 -9.04 9.41 -3.00
CA ASP A 28 -10.43 9.20 -2.56
C ASP A 28 -10.99 7.81 -2.87
N HIS A 29 -10.13 6.80 -2.75
CA HIS A 29 -10.47 5.40 -2.96
C HIS A 29 -10.24 4.58 -1.70
N LYS A 30 -11.20 3.72 -1.38
CA LYS A 30 -10.99 2.61 -0.44
C LYS A 30 -10.41 1.44 -1.22
N LEU A 31 -9.18 1.06 -0.90
CA LEU A 31 -8.40 0.09 -1.65
C LEU A 31 -8.14 -1.15 -0.80
N ARG A 32 -8.23 -2.32 -1.42
CA ARG A 32 -7.70 -3.57 -0.88
C ARG A 32 -6.19 -3.61 -1.17
N LEU A 33 -5.41 -3.65 -0.10
CA LEU A 33 -3.95 -3.58 -0.13
C LEU A 33 -3.32 -4.96 -0.06
N LEU A 34 -3.93 -5.87 0.71
CA LEU A 34 -3.51 -7.26 0.83
C LEU A 34 -4.72 -8.15 1.09
N GLN A 35 -4.71 -9.35 0.52
CA GLN A 35 -5.70 -10.39 0.79
C GLN A 35 -4.97 -11.73 0.91
N ASP A 36 -5.25 -12.45 2.00
CA ASP A 36 -4.90 -13.85 2.13
C ASP A 36 -6.15 -14.63 2.53
N SER A 37 -6.77 -15.26 1.53
CA SER A 37 -7.98 -16.06 1.72
C SER A 37 -7.74 -17.32 2.55
N SER A 38 -6.50 -17.80 2.68
CA SER A 38 -6.21 -19.01 3.46
C SER A 38 -6.30 -18.77 4.97
N SER A 39 -6.01 -17.53 5.40
CA SER A 39 -6.04 -17.11 6.80
C SER A 39 -7.24 -16.21 7.15
N ASN A 40 -8.13 -15.94 6.18
CA ASN A 40 -9.18 -14.92 6.26
C ASN A 40 -8.64 -13.55 6.66
N PHE A 41 -7.44 -13.22 6.17
CA PHE A 41 -6.81 -11.93 6.38
C PHE A 41 -7.07 -10.99 5.21
N SER A 42 -7.38 -9.73 5.50
CA SER A 42 -7.34 -8.65 4.53
C SER A 42 -6.82 -7.36 5.16
N MET A 43 -6.14 -6.56 4.35
CA MET A 43 -5.74 -5.21 4.70
C MET A 43 -6.32 -4.27 3.66
N ASN A 44 -7.13 -3.33 4.11
CA ASN A 44 -7.76 -2.29 3.30
C ASN A 44 -7.24 -0.91 3.75
N GLY A 45 -7.34 0.09 2.90
CA GLY A 45 -6.98 1.45 3.27
C GLY A 45 -7.78 2.52 2.53
N GLU A 46 -7.95 3.66 3.18
CA GLU A 46 -8.57 4.85 2.60
C GLU A 46 -7.50 5.81 2.09
N LEU A 47 -7.35 5.87 0.77
CA LEU A 47 -6.36 6.67 0.09
C LEU A 47 -6.80 8.14 0.02
N SER A 48 -5.97 9.01 0.58
CA SER A 48 -6.07 10.48 0.56
C SER A 48 -5.07 11.06 -0.46
N SER A 49 -4.81 12.36 -0.38
CA SER A 49 -3.91 13.09 -1.28
C SER A 49 -2.44 12.70 -1.19
N ASN A 50 -1.94 12.35 0.01
CA ASN A 50 -0.53 11.98 0.23
C ASN A 50 -0.30 10.48 0.48
N GLY A 51 -1.31 9.77 0.99
CA GLY A 51 -1.23 8.37 1.37
C GLY A 51 -2.50 7.95 2.11
N PHE A 52 -2.42 7.00 3.04
CA PHE A 52 -3.61 6.46 3.68
C PHE A 52 -3.96 7.21 4.97
N ASN A 53 -5.21 7.69 5.10
CA ASN A 53 -5.68 8.26 6.38
C ASN A 53 -6.07 7.17 7.38
N LEU A 54 -6.53 6.04 6.85
CA LEU A 54 -7.01 4.89 7.59
C LEU A 54 -6.49 3.61 6.93
N ILE A 55 -5.99 2.69 7.73
CA ILE A 55 -5.69 1.31 7.33
C ILE A 55 -6.48 0.39 8.24
N PHE A 56 -7.21 -0.55 7.65
CA PHE A 56 -8.05 -1.49 8.34
C PHE A 56 -7.56 -2.91 8.07
N LEU A 57 -7.24 -3.64 9.13
CA LEU A 57 -6.82 -5.03 9.04
C LEU A 57 -7.94 -5.88 9.60
N HIS A 58 -8.30 -6.93 8.87
CA HIS A 58 -9.31 -7.90 9.27
C HIS A 58 -8.66 -9.27 9.32
N TYR A 59 -8.92 -10.01 10.41
CA TYR A 59 -8.49 -11.39 10.58
C TYR A 59 -9.63 -12.20 11.19
N LYS A 60 -10.25 -13.07 10.38
CA LYS A 60 -11.42 -13.88 10.78
C LYS A 60 -12.62 -13.05 11.23
N THR A 61 -12.76 -12.77 12.53
CA THR A 61 -13.82 -11.93 13.11
C THR A 61 -13.28 -10.64 13.71
N ASP A 62 -11.96 -10.58 13.88
CA ASP A 62 -11.28 -9.52 14.60
C ASP A 62 -10.83 -8.47 13.61
N HIS A 63 -10.77 -7.22 14.06
CA HIS A 63 -10.31 -6.13 13.22
C HIS A 63 -9.50 -5.10 14.00
N LEU A 64 -8.57 -4.48 13.27
CA LEU A 64 -7.72 -3.42 13.76
C LEU A 64 -7.86 -2.22 12.84
N MET A 65 -8.21 -1.08 13.43
CA MET A 65 -8.28 0.19 12.76
C MET A 65 -7.06 1.04 13.14
N LEU A 66 -6.29 1.42 12.14
CA LEU A 66 -5.11 2.27 12.25
C LEU A 66 -5.39 3.60 11.58
N SER A 67 -5.46 4.68 12.35
CA SER A 67 -5.44 6.04 11.82
C SER A 67 -4.12 6.72 12.19
N THR A 68 -3.94 7.95 11.71
CA THR A 68 -2.76 8.76 11.99
C THR A 68 -2.67 9.18 13.47
N LYS A 69 -3.79 9.08 14.22
CA LYS A 69 -3.92 9.54 15.61
C LYS A 69 -4.24 8.41 16.60
N GLU A 70 -4.99 7.41 16.16
CA GLU A 70 -5.63 6.43 17.03
C GLU A 70 -5.48 5.01 16.46
N ILE A 71 -5.42 4.05 17.38
CA ILE A 71 -5.35 2.62 17.11
C ILE A 71 -6.47 1.96 17.89
N HIS A 72 -7.41 1.31 17.21
CA HIS A 72 -8.52 0.61 17.85
C HIS A 72 -8.54 -0.85 17.43
N TYR A 73 -8.52 -1.76 18.41
CA TYR A 73 -8.67 -3.19 18.19
C TYR A 73 -10.06 -3.66 18.62
N TYR A 74 -10.62 -4.58 17.85
CA TYR A 74 -11.92 -5.17 18.07
C TYR A 74 -11.82 -6.69 18.01
N ASP A 75 -12.27 -7.32 19.09
CA ASP A 75 -12.45 -8.75 19.26
C ASP A 75 -13.91 -9.07 18.91
N GLY A 76 -14.14 -9.51 17.68
CA GLY A 76 -15.46 -9.50 17.06
C GLY A 76 -16.06 -8.09 17.00
N GLN A 77 -17.16 -7.87 17.74
CA GLN A 77 -17.84 -6.57 17.80
C GLN A 77 -17.41 -5.71 19.01
N ASN A 78 -16.55 -6.24 19.89
CA ASN A 78 -16.20 -5.58 21.14
C ASN A 78 -14.87 -4.84 21.00
N MET A 79 -14.89 -3.53 21.20
CA MET A 79 -13.66 -2.72 21.25
C MET A 79 -12.84 -3.08 22.50
N ARG A 80 -11.54 -3.29 22.33
CA ARG A 80 -10.59 -3.58 23.40
C ARG A 80 -9.50 -2.50 23.43
N GLN A 81 -8.93 -2.29 24.61
CA GLN A 81 -7.78 -1.39 24.74
C GLN A 81 -6.51 -2.09 24.25
N THR A 82 -5.87 -1.51 23.24
CA THR A 82 -4.58 -1.90 22.68
C THR A 82 -3.48 -1.69 23.72
N GLY A 83 -2.89 -2.78 24.22
CA GLY A 83 -1.83 -2.73 25.24
C GLY A 83 -1.79 -3.93 26.20
N LYS A 84 -2.86 -4.73 26.26
CA LYS A 84 -2.76 -6.08 26.81
C LYS A 84 -2.26 -7.02 25.72
N LYS A 85 -1.36 -7.93 26.09
CA LYS A 85 -0.82 -8.97 25.20
C LYS A 85 -1.98 -9.88 24.77
N GLU A 86 -2.64 -9.51 23.69
CA GLU A 86 -3.71 -10.31 23.10
C GLU A 86 -3.07 -11.45 22.32
N THR A 87 -3.63 -12.65 22.42
CA THR A 87 -3.06 -13.84 21.78
C THR A 87 -3.01 -13.71 20.25
N VAL A 88 -3.86 -12.84 19.69
CA VAL A 88 -4.04 -12.64 18.26
C VAL A 88 -3.33 -11.38 17.73
N LEU A 89 -3.15 -10.35 18.56
CA LEU A 89 -2.59 -9.06 18.17
C LEU A 89 -1.26 -8.75 18.90
N SER A 90 -0.22 -8.46 18.13
CA SER A 90 1.02 -7.87 18.65
C SER A 90 1.31 -6.56 17.94
N LEU A 91 1.54 -5.49 18.71
CA LEU A 91 1.92 -4.17 18.21
C LEU A 91 3.32 -3.82 18.72
N ASN A 92 4.25 -3.59 17.80
CA ASN A 92 5.58 -3.09 18.12
C ASN A 92 5.76 -1.71 17.50
N LEU A 93 5.80 -0.66 18.32
CA LEU A 93 6.17 0.68 17.88
C LEU A 93 7.69 0.81 17.88
N LEU A 94 8.27 1.02 16.70
CA LEU A 94 9.69 1.22 16.51
C LEU A 94 10.01 2.72 16.47
N GLN A 95 11.28 3.07 16.72
CA GLN A 95 11.74 4.47 16.79
C GLN A 95 11.52 5.28 15.50
N ASN A 96 11.30 4.63 14.35
CA ASN A 96 11.21 5.27 13.03
C ASN A 96 9.76 5.56 12.58
N ASN A 97 8.85 5.88 13.52
CA ASN A 97 7.42 6.01 13.23
C ASN A 97 6.81 4.79 12.52
N GLN A 98 7.42 3.63 12.76
CA GLN A 98 6.97 2.36 12.22
C GLN A 98 6.22 1.58 13.28
N MET A 99 5.09 1.03 12.89
CA MET A 99 4.33 0.08 13.68
C MET A 99 4.34 -1.26 12.97
N ASP A 100 4.84 -2.29 13.64
CA ASP A 100 4.64 -3.65 13.18
C ASP A 100 3.42 -4.23 13.87
N VAL A 101 2.52 -4.73 13.05
CA VAL A 101 1.25 -5.32 13.46
C VAL A 101 1.29 -6.78 13.06
N THR A 102 1.19 -7.66 14.05
CA THR A 102 0.95 -9.08 13.80
C THR A 102 -0.49 -9.42 14.17
N MET A 103 -1.26 -9.92 13.22
CA MET A 103 -2.61 -10.48 13.43
C MET A 103 -2.63 -11.93 12.97
N GLY A 104 -2.78 -12.86 13.92
CA GLY A 104 -2.66 -14.28 13.64
C GLY A 104 -1.24 -14.65 13.16
N THR A 105 -1.11 -15.11 11.91
CA THR A 105 0.18 -15.46 11.29
C THR A 105 0.71 -14.38 10.34
N VAL A 106 -0.05 -13.31 10.12
CA VAL A 106 0.31 -12.25 9.16
C VAL A 106 0.93 -11.08 9.93
N CYS A 107 2.11 -10.65 9.49
CA CYS A 107 2.80 -9.48 10.01
C CYS A 107 2.92 -8.41 8.93
N VAL A 108 2.39 -7.23 9.20
CA VAL A 108 2.49 -6.05 8.33
C VAL A 108 3.15 -4.91 9.10
N GLY A 109 4.05 -4.20 8.43
CA GLY A 109 4.54 -2.91 8.90
C GLY A 109 3.64 -1.81 8.39
N VAL A 110 3.52 -0.73 9.16
CA VAL A 110 2.88 0.52 8.75
C VAL A 110 3.78 1.66 9.18
N LEU A 111 4.17 2.51 8.24
CA LEU A 111 4.93 3.73 8.50
C LEU A 111 3.98 4.93 8.58
N ARG A 112 4.23 5.83 9.52
CA ARG A 112 3.59 7.14 9.57
C ARG A 112 4.53 8.20 9.00
N HIS A 113 4.06 8.94 8.03
CA HIS A 113 4.77 10.02 7.35
C HIS A 113 4.06 11.35 7.52
N GLU A 114 4.80 12.44 7.31
CA GLU A 114 4.29 13.80 7.30
C GLU A 114 4.80 14.51 6.05
N LYS A 115 3.90 15.21 5.35
CA LYS A 115 4.24 16.01 4.17
C LYS A 115 3.26 17.18 4.06
N ASP A 116 3.79 18.38 3.82
CA ASP A 116 2.99 19.60 3.66
C ASP A 116 2.00 19.85 4.83
N GLY A 117 2.39 19.43 6.05
CA GLY A 117 1.56 19.53 7.27
C GLY A 117 0.47 18.46 7.40
N ASP A 118 0.37 17.54 6.44
CA ASP A 118 -0.56 16.41 6.45
C ASP A 118 0.17 15.13 6.89
N THR A 119 -0.43 14.41 7.84
CA THR A 119 0.09 13.14 8.34
C THR A 119 -0.68 12.00 7.69
N PHE A 120 0.02 10.99 7.22
CA PHE A 120 -0.59 9.83 6.56
C PHE A 120 0.17 8.54 6.89
N LEU A 121 -0.48 7.41 6.61
CA LEU A 121 0.03 6.07 6.80
C LEU A 121 0.48 5.48 5.47
N TRP A 122 1.47 4.60 5.53
CA TRP A 122 1.95 3.82 4.39
C TRP A 122 2.18 2.35 4.77
N PRO A 123 1.51 1.39 4.11
CA PRO A 123 1.72 -0.02 4.39
C PRO A 123 3.11 -0.46 3.91
N VAL A 124 3.80 -1.23 4.75
CA VAL A 124 5.08 -1.88 4.47
C VAL A 124 4.92 -3.37 4.72
N VAL A 125 4.69 -4.14 3.67
CA VAL A 125 4.62 -5.59 3.82
C VAL A 125 6.05 -6.12 3.98
N LYS A 126 6.45 -6.45 5.21
CA LYS A 126 7.82 -6.92 5.54
C LYS A 126 8.17 -8.26 4.91
N GLN A 127 7.16 -9.07 4.62
CA GLN A 127 7.32 -10.37 3.98
C GLN A 127 6.19 -10.57 2.96
N PRO A 128 6.31 -10.05 1.73
CA PRO A 128 5.45 -10.57 0.68
C PRO A 128 5.79 -12.06 0.53
N PRO A 129 4.79 -12.97 0.44
CA PRO A 129 5.07 -14.36 0.14
C PRO A 129 5.67 -14.41 -1.27
N ARG A 130 7.01 -14.41 -1.32
CA ARG A 130 7.84 -14.20 -2.51
C ARG A 130 7.82 -12.74 -2.97
N VAL A 131 8.97 -12.09 -2.93
CA VAL A 131 9.19 -10.83 -3.64
C VAL A 131 8.99 -11.15 -5.13
N LEU A 132 7.80 -10.88 -5.66
CA LEU A 132 7.50 -10.87 -7.09
C LEU A 132 8.29 -9.71 -7.68
N HIS A 133 9.58 -9.92 -7.92
CA HIS A 133 10.38 -9.01 -8.73
C HIS A 133 9.78 -9.07 -10.13
N LEU A 134 9.03 -8.03 -10.50
CA LEU A 134 8.45 -7.95 -11.82
C LEU A 134 9.57 -7.76 -12.83
N HIS A 135 9.67 -8.63 -13.82
CA HIS A 135 10.62 -8.49 -14.92
C HIS A 135 9.88 -7.98 -16.17
N TYR A 136 10.39 -6.92 -16.77
CA TYR A 136 9.89 -6.39 -18.04
C TYR A 136 11.06 -6.14 -19.00
N THR A 137 10.74 -5.91 -20.27
CA THR A 137 11.70 -5.51 -21.29
C THR A 137 11.45 -4.07 -21.72
N GLU A 138 12.53 -3.33 -21.98
CA GLU A 138 12.49 -1.94 -22.45
C GLU A 138 12.67 -1.92 -23.98
N GLN A 139 11.77 -1.25 -24.71
CA GLN A 139 11.89 -1.02 -26.15
C GLN A 139 11.61 0.45 -26.45
N GLY A 140 12.66 1.28 -26.38
CA GLY A 140 12.54 2.74 -26.52
C GLY A 140 11.72 3.34 -25.38
N SER A 141 10.62 4.02 -25.70
CA SER A 141 9.70 4.61 -24.73
C SER A 141 8.57 3.66 -24.30
N LYS A 142 8.72 2.36 -24.54
CA LYS A 142 7.75 1.35 -24.18
C LYS A 142 8.36 0.30 -23.27
N ILE A 143 7.54 -0.23 -22.37
CA ILE A 143 7.90 -1.38 -21.56
C ILE A 143 6.91 -2.52 -21.81
N LYS A 144 7.42 -3.75 -21.85
CA LYS A 144 6.63 -4.96 -22.02
C LYS A 144 6.73 -5.85 -20.78
N LEU A 145 5.59 -6.06 -20.13
CA LEU A 145 5.42 -6.91 -18.96
C LEU A 145 4.43 -8.02 -19.34
N LYS A 146 4.86 -9.29 -19.26
CA LYS A 146 4.11 -10.43 -19.81
C LYS A 146 3.74 -10.19 -21.28
N ASP A 147 2.47 -10.33 -21.64
CA ASP A 147 1.94 -10.14 -22.99
C ASP A 147 1.41 -8.72 -23.25
N GLN A 148 1.60 -7.80 -22.29
CA GLN A 148 1.16 -6.41 -22.40
C GLN A 148 2.34 -5.47 -22.68
N GLU A 149 2.08 -4.44 -23.48
CA GLU A 149 3.03 -3.37 -23.76
C GLU A 149 2.35 -2.02 -23.47
N THR A 150 3.08 -1.09 -22.85
CA THR A 150 2.61 0.29 -22.65
C THR A 150 3.72 1.29 -22.91
N LYS A 151 3.32 2.53 -23.21
CA LYS A 151 4.23 3.67 -23.15
C LYS A 151 4.63 3.92 -21.69
N ALA A 152 5.91 4.20 -21.49
CA ALA A 152 6.48 4.56 -20.21
C ALA A 152 7.21 5.91 -20.33
N THR A 153 7.13 6.70 -19.29
CA THR A 153 7.86 7.99 -19.20
C THR A 153 8.82 7.94 -18.04
N TRP A 154 10.03 8.47 -18.23
CA TRP A 154 11.00 8.55 -17.15
C TRP A 154 10.53 9.54 -16.09
N SER A 155 10.51 9.13 -14.82
CA SER A 155 10.02 9.97 -13.72
C SER A 155 10.73 9.66 -12.41
N THR A 156 10.30 10.34 -11.35
CA THR A 156 10.74 10.11 -9.97
C THR A 156 9.55 9.85 -9.05
N ALA A 157 9.79 9.15 -7.97
CA ALA A 157 8.80 8.87 -6.92
C ALA A 157 9.47 8.93 -5.54
N THR A 158 8.74 9.39 -4.54
CA THR A 158 9.16 9.30 -3.14
C THR A 158 8.83 7.90 -2.60
N ASP A 159 9.83 7.18 -2.10
CA ASP A 159 9.63 5.84 -1.57
C ASP A 159 9.21 5.83 -0.10
N TYR A 160 7.89 5.91 0.12
CA TYR A 160 7.29 5.84 1.45
C TYR A 160 7.31 4.45 2.08
N GLN A 161 7.83 3.41 1.41
CA GLN A 161 8.10 2.12 2.04
C GLN A 161 9.32 2.18 2.97
N ASN A 162 10.14 3.23 2.84
CA ASN A 162 11.29 3.50 3.69
C ASN A 162 11.04 4.75 4.54
N SER A 163 11.43 4.69 5.82
CA SER A 163 11.32 5.83 6.74
C SER A 163 12.16 7.03 6.30
N SER A 164 13.23 6.85 5.52
CA SER A 164 14.02 7.96 4.98
C SER A 164 13.39 8.61 3.73
N THR A 165 12.31 8.03 3.18
CA THR A 165 11.57 8.54 2.02
C THR A 165 12.47 8.93 0.83
N PRO A 166 13.39 8.07 0.38
CA PRO A 166 14.30 8.43 -0.69
C PRO A 166 13.54 8.69 -1.99
N THR A 167 14.03 9.62 -2.79
CA THR A 167 13.53 9.80 -4.16
C THR A 167 14.18 8.77 -5.06
N VAL A 168 13.36 7.94 -5.70
CA VAL A 168 13.82 6.92 -6.65
C VAL A 168 13.41 7.27 -8.07
N GLN A 169 14.24 6.90 -9.03
CA GLN A 169 13.89 6.99 -10.45
C GLN A 169 13.09 5.76 -10.88
N CYS A 170 12.08 5.97 -11.71
CA CYS A 170 11.15 4.91 -12.11
C CYS A 170 10.55 5.16 -13.49
N TRP A 171 10.06 4.09 -14.12
CA TRP A 171 9.19 4.19 -15.28
C TRP A 171 7.76 4.45 -14.83
N LEU A 172 7.24 5.63 -15.18
CA LEU A 172 5.85 5.98 -14.99
C LEU A 172 4.98 5.31 -16.05
N VAL A 173 4.01 4.52 -15.61
CA VAL A 173 3.03 3.82 -16.46
C VAL A 173 1.62 3.95 -15.89
N PRO A 174 0.57 3.68 -16.68
CA PRO A 174 -0.79 3.58 -16.18
C PRO A 174 -0.93 2.52 -15.09
N PHE A 175 -1.74 2.77 -14.06
CA PHE A 175 -1.91 1.83 -12.95
C PHE A 175 -2.45 0.47 -13.41
N GLN A 176 -3.30 0.43 -14.44
CA GLN A 176 -3.83 -0.83 -14.98
C GLN A 176 -2.72 -1.75 -15.49
N PHE A 177 -1.70 -1.16 -16.12
CA PHE A 177 -0.53 -1.89 -16.57
C PHE A 177 0.33 -2.36 -15.39
N ALA A 178 0.56 -1.49 -14.40
CA ALA A 178 1.37 -1.82 -13.23
C ALA A 178 0.75 -2.93 -12.37
N LEU A 179 -0.56 -2.86 -12.15
CA LEU A 179 -1.32 -3.78 -11.30
C LEU A 179 -1.89 -5.00 -12.03
N GLN A 180 -1.84 -5.00 -13.37
CA GLN A 180 -2.36 -6.07 -14.21
C GLN A 180 -3.87 -6.34 -13.94
N GLY A 181 -4.64 -5.26 -13.79
CA GLY A 181 -6.08 -5.31 -13.46
C GLY A 181 -6.75 -3.95 -13.56
N GLU A 182 -8.07 -3.92 -13.39
CA GLU A 182 -8.86 -2.69 -13.41
C GLU A 182 -9.00 -2.10 -12.00
N LEU A 183 -9.30 -0.81 -11.91
CA LEU A 183 -9.42 -0.14 -10.61
C LEU A 183 -10.48 -0.81 -9.71
N SER A 184 -11.58 -1.28 -10.31
CA SER A 184 -12.65 -1.98 -9.60
C SER A 184 -12.19 -3.22 -8.86
N ASP A 185 -11.13 -3.89 -9.34
CA ASP A 185 -10.61 -5.12 -8.74
C ASP A 185 -9.95 -4.84 -7.39
N PHE A 186 -9.53 -3.59 -7.18
CA PHE A 186 -8.86 -3.13 -5.96
C PHE A 186 -9.78 -2.29 -5.07
N LYS A 187 -10.93 -1.82 -5.56
CA LYS A 187 -11.87 -1.03 -4.74
C LYS A 187 -12.63 -1.90 -3.76
N VAL A 188 -12.85 -1.37 -2.57
CA VAL A 188 -13.78 -1.95 -1.59
C VAL A 188 -14.90 -0.96 -1.26
N LEU A 189 -16.11 -1.46 -1.02
CA LEU A 189 -17.26 -0.62 -0.66
C LEU A 189 -17.15 -0.10 0.78
N GLN A 190 -16.61 -0.94 1.66
CA GLN A 190 -16.41 -0.70 3.08
C GLN A 190 -15.03 -1.21 3.48
N LEU A 191 -14.45 -0.60 4.51
CA LEU A 191 -13.14 -0.98 5.04
C LEU A 191 -13.26 -2.17 5.97
#